data_AF-A0A1J5ITW9-F1
#
_entry.id   AF-A0A1J5ITW9-F1
#
_cell.length_a   1.000
_cell.length_b   1.000
_cell.length_c   1.000
_cell.angle_alpha   90.00
_cell.angle_beta   90.00
_cell.angle_gamma   90.00
#
_symmetry.space_group_name_H-M   'P 1'
#
loop_
_entity.id
_entity.type
_entity.pdbx_description
1 polymer ?
#
loop_
_entity_poly.entity_id
_entity_poly.type
_entity_poly.pdbx_seq_one_letter_code
_entity_poly.pdbx_strand_id
1 'polypeptide(L)'
;MIVKRRGGMTEFIPSPQEKREGLVRDHSFNLIENLHHRLSRLEEELGLPLDEAEACSAFLDKMKQDETRNAAIHTDLITGGSPDS
;
A
#
# COMPACT_ATOMS: atom_id res chain seq x y z
N MET A 1 -0.01 9.17 14.19
CA MET A 1 1.43 8.84 14.07
C MET A 1 2.17 9.69 15.11
N ILE A 2 3.34 9.33 15.64
CA ILE A 2 4.16 10.17 16.55
C ILE A 2 5.58 10.06 16.00
N VAL A 3 6.24 11.16 15.63
CA VAL A 3 7.66 11.08 15.21
C VAL A 3 8.53 11.63 16.33
N LYS A 4 9.52 10.84 16.72
CA LYS A 4 10.55 11.27 17.66
C LYS A 4 11.47 12.27 16.95
N ARG A 5 11.18 13.56 17.06
CA ARG A 5 12.15 14.62 16.76
C ARG A 5 12.86 15.02 18.06
N ARG A 6 14.16 15.32 17.94
CA ARG A 6 15.08 15.66 19.04
C ARG A 6 14.37 16.48 20.14
N GLY A 7 14.02 15.83 21.26
CA GLY A 7 13.51 16.50 22.45
C GLY A 7 12.13 16.09 23.00
N GLY A 8 11.32 15.26 22.33
CA GLY A 8 10.03 14.81 22.89
C GLY A 8 9.17 13.93 21.98
N MET A 9 8.09 13.35 22.53
CA MET A 9 7.05 12.62 21.78
C MET A 9 6.05 13.63 21.22
N THR A 10 5.98 13.78 19.90
CA THR A 10 4.99 14.64 19.21
C THR A 10 4.13 13.82 18.26
N GLU A 11 2.79 13.91 18.39
CA GLU A 11 1.84 13.34 17.42
C GLU A 11 2.10 13.89 16.01
N PHE A 12 2.57 13.02 15.14
CA PHE A 12 2.43 13.14 13.71
C PHE A 12 0.98 12.88 13.32
N ILE A 13 0.34 13.96 12.94
CA ILE A 13 -0.91 13.92 12.19
C ILE A 13 -0.47 14.04 10.73
N PRO A 14 -0.71 13.01 9.88
CA PRO A 14 -0.42 13.15 8.46
C PRO A 14 -1.14 14.39 7.95
N SER A 15 -0.38 15.24 7.29
CA SER A 15 -0.87 16.47 6.72
C SER A 15 -2.05 16.14 5.78
N PRO A 16 -2.98 17.09 5.58
CA PRO A 16 -4.04 16.93 4.60
C PRO A 16 -3.52 16.55 3.20
N GLN A 17 -2.29 16.94 2.86
CA GLN A 17 -1.62 16.52 1.63
C GLN A 17 -1.26 15.04 1.65
N GLU A 18 -0.55 14.57 2.67
CA GLU A 18 -0.15 13.15 2.79
C GLU A 18 -1.37 12.22 2.80
N LYS A 19 -2.48 12.63 3.43
CA LYS A 19 -3.75 11.88 3.37
C LYS A 19 -4.31 11.78 1.95
N ARG A 20 -4.32 12.90 1.20
CA ARG A 20 -4.79 12.90 -0.20
C ARG A 20 -3.90 12.05 -1.09
N GLU A 21 -2.59 12.14 -0.92
CA GLU A 21 -1.62 11.35 -1.69
C GLU A 21 -1.80 9.85 -1.44
N GLY A 22 -2.10 9.45 -0.19
CA GLY A 22 -2.48 8.07 0.13
C GLY A 22 -3.72 7.61 -0.63
N LEU A 23 -4.82 8.37 -0.56
CA LEU A 23 -6.07 8.02 -1.26
C LEU A 23 -5.91 7.93 -2.78
N VAL A 24 -5.14 8.85 -3.38
CA VAL A 24 -4.86 8.84 -4.82
C VAL A 24 -4.04 7.62 -5.21
N ARG A 25 -3.07 7.24 -4.38
CA ARG A 25 -2.25 6.05 -4.58
C ARG A 25 -3.09 4.79 -4.55
N ASP A 26 -3.90 4.60 -3.50
CA ASP A 26 -4.78 3.43 -3.35
C ASP A 26 -5.74 3.31 -4.55
N HIS A 27 -6.33 4.43 -4.97
CA HIS A 27 -7.20 4.46 -6.14
C HIS A 27 -6.45 4.07 -7.43
N SER A 28 -5.24 4.60 -7.62
CA SER A 28 -4.41 4.30 -8.79
C SER A 28 -4.03 2.82 -8.83
N PHE A 29 -3.72 2.19 -7.69
CA PHE A 29 -3.45 0.76 -7.64
C PHE A 29 -4.64 -0.08 -8.08
N ASN A 30 -5.84 0.24 -7.60
CA ASN A 30 -7.04 -0.47 -8.02
C ASN A 30 -7.30 -0.35 -9.54
N LEU A 31 -7.01 0.81 -10.14
CA LEU A 31 -7.12 1.00 -11.58
C LEU A 31 -6.11 0.15 -12.36
N ILE A 32 -4.86 0.10 -11.90
CA ILE A 32 -3.79 -0.69 -12.54
C ILE A 32 -4.11 -2.18 -12.44
N GLU A 33 -4.56 -2.66 -11.27
CA GLU A 33 -4.97 -4.05 -11.08
C GLU A 33 -6.14 -4.43 -11.99
N ASN A 34 -7.16 -3.56 -12.09
CA ASN A 34 -8.28 -3.81 -12.98
C ASN A 34 -7.85 -3.89 -14.45
N LEU A 35 -6.97 -2.98 -14.88
CA LEU A 35 -6.43 -2.97 -16.23
C LEU A 35 -5.66 -4.26 -16.50
N HIS A 36 -4.79 -4.66 -15.57
CA HIS A 36 -4.00 -5.89 -15.65
C HIS A 36 -4.90 -7.12 -15.84
N HIS A 37 -5.91 -7.31 -14.98
CA HIS A 37 -6.85 -8.42 -15.11
C HIS A 37 -7.60 -8.45 -16.45
N ARG A 38 -7.93 -7.28 -17.00
CA ARG A 38 -8.59 -7.19 -18.31
C ARG A 38 -7.64 -7.57 -19.44
N LEU A 39 -6.37 -7.15 -19.37
CA LEU A 39 -5.36 -7.51 -20.35
C LEU A 39 -5.05 -9.00 -20.30
N SER A 40 -4.81 -9.57 -19.11
CA SER A 40 -4.53 -11.01 -18.97
C SER A 40 -5.64 -11.88 -19.53
N ARG A 41 -6.91 -11.49 -19.33
CA ARG A 41 -8.06 -12.20 -19.94
C ARG A 41 -8.05 -12.13 -21.46
N LEU A 42 -7.66 -10.99 -22.05
CA LEU A 42 -7.56 -10.87 -23.50
C LEU A 42 -6.37 -11.68 -24.05
N GLU A 43 -5.25 -11.68 -23.33
CA GLU A 43 -4.05 -12.45 -23.68
C GLU A 43 -4.32 -13.96 -23.66
N GLU A 44 -5.05 -14.44 -22.64
CA GLU A 44 -5.47 -15.83 -22.52
C GLU A 44 -6.36 -16.26 -23.69
N GLU A 45 -7.38 -15.46 -24.03
CA GLU A 45 -8.27 -15.73 -25.18
C GLU A 45 -7.52 -15.70 -26.53
N LEU A 46 -6.43 -14.95 -26.63
CA LEU A 46 -5.56 -14.89 -27.80
C LEU A 46 -4.44 -15.95 -27.81
N GLY A 47 -4.32 -16.75 -26.74
CA GLY A 47 -3.27 -17.75 -26.58
C GLY A 47 -1.86 -17.16 -26.47
N LEU A 48 -1.73 -15.93 -25.94
CA LEU A 48 -0.45 -15.28 -25.73
C LEU A 48 0.23 -15.82 -24.46
N PRO A 49 1.59 -15.81 -24.39
CA PRO A 49 2.31 -16.21 -23.19
C PRO A 49 1.91 -15.36 -21.98
N LEU A 50 1.65 -16.02 -20.83
CA LEU A 50 1.17 -15.37 -19.61
C LEU A 50 2.29 -15.05 -18.60
N ASP A 51 3.56 -15.38 -18.91
CA ASP A 51 4.69 -15.20 -17.98
C ASP A 51 4.80 -13.75 -17.45
N GLU A 52 4.63 -12.77 -18.33
CA GLU A 52 4.64 -11.34 -17.96
C GLU A 52 3.40 -10.97 -17.12
N ALA A 53 2.25 -11.58 -17.43
CA ALA A 53 1.03 -11.34 -16.67
C ALA A 53 1.11 -11.92 -15.23
N GLU A 54 1.74 -13.07 -15.08
CA GLU A 54 2.04 -13.68 -13.79
C GLU A 54 3.05 -12.83 -12.99
N ALA A 55 4.12 -12.38 -13.64
CA ALA A 55 5.12 -11.50 -13.01
C ALA A 55 4.49 -10.18 -12.52
N CYS A 56 3.60 -9.59 -13.32
CA CYS A 56 2.84 -8.39 -12.95
C CYS A 56 1.93 -8.66 -11.73
N SER A 57 1.22 -9.79 -11.72
CA SER A 57 0.36 -10.18 -10.59
C SER A 57 1.16 -10.33 -9.30
N ALA A 58 2.28 -11.05 -9.35
CA ALA A 58 3.16 -11.24 -8.20
C ALA A 58 3.73 -9.92 -7.67
N PHE A 59 4.04 -8.97 -8.57
CA PHE A 59 4.48 -7.64 -8.20
C PHE A 59 3.39 -6.85 -7.48
N LEU A 60 2.16 -6.84 -8.00
CA LEU A 60 1.02 -6.17 -7.36
C LEU A 60 0.72 -6.75 -5.96
N ASP A 61 0.78 -8.07 -5.81
CA ASP A 61 0.59 -8.74 -4.52
C ASP A 61 1.65 -8.32 -3.50
N LYS A 62 2.91 -8.24 -3.92
CA LYS A 62 3.99 -7.74 -3.06
C LYS A 62 3.73 -6.30 -2.61
N MET A 63 3.29 -5.44 -3.52
CA MET A 63 2.97 -4.04 -3.17
C MET A 63 1.84 -3.97 -2.13
N LYS A 64 0.77 -4.77 -2.30
CA LYS A 64 -0.32 -4.86 -1.32
C LYS A 64 0.15 -5.34 0.05
N GLN A 65 1.06 -6.31 0.09
CA GLN A 65 1.65 -6.80 1.33
C GLN A 65 2.50 -5.72 2.01
N ASP A 66 3.31 -4.99 1.26
CA ASP A 66 4.11 -3.88 1.78
C ASP A 66 3.22 -2.76 2.33
N GLU A 67 2.12 -2.42 1.66
CA GLU A 67 1.15 -1.44 2.16
C GLU A 67 0.43 -1.92 3.43
N THR A 68 0.00 -3.18 3.45
CA THR A 68 -0.62 -3.79 4.63
C THR A 68 0.33 -3.79 5.82
N ARG A 69 1.60 -4.13 5.59
CA ARG A 69 2.66 -4.09 6.61
C ARG A 69 2.90 -2.67 7.12
N ASN A 70 2.94 -1.69 6.23
CA ASN A 70 3.10 -0.29 6.62
C ASN A 70 1.91 0.21 7.45
N ALA A 71 0.69 -0.19 7.10
CA ALA A 71 -0.52 0.10 7.88
C ALA A 71 -0.49 -0.58 9.25
N ALA A 72 -0.02 -1.83 9.34
CA ALA A 72 0.13 -2.56 10.59
C ALA A 72 1.18 -1.90 11.51
N ILE A 73 2.38 -1.60 11.00
CA ILE A 73 3.42 -0.86 11.74
C ILE A 73 2.88 0.48 12.24
N HIS A 74 2.14 1.20 11.39
CA HIS A 74 1.51 2.45 11.79
C HIS A 74 0.49 2.26 12.92
N THR A 75 -0.29 1.17 12.90
CA THR A 75 -1.28 0.83 13.93
C THR A 75 -0.61 0.44 15.25
N ASP A 76 0.40 -0.43 15.21
CA ASP A 76 1.16 -0.88 16.38
C ASP A 76 1.89 0.28 17.08
N LEU A 77 2.41 1.24 16.31
CA LEU A 77 3.01 2.47 16.86
C LEU A 77 1.98 3.38 17.56
N ILE A 78 0.70 3.28 17.20
CA ILE A 78 -0.39 4.04 17.82
C ILE A 78 -0.93 3.32 19.05
N THR A 79 -1.06 1.98 19.01
CA THR A 79 -1.67 1.18 20.08
C THR A 79 -0.67 0.74 21.16
N GLY A 80 0.61 0.56 20.83
CA GLY A 80 1.67 0.18 21.78
C GLY A 80 2.18 1.32 22.68
N GLY A 81 1.64 2.53 22.52
CA GLY A 81 1.96 3.70 23.35
C GLY A 81 0.90 3.97 24.41
N SER A 82 0.72 3.06 25.38
CA SER A 82 0.02 3.37 26.63
C SER A 82 1.00 3.20 27.80
N PRO A 83 1.10 4.18 28.71
CA PRO A 83 2.16 4.26 29.70
C PRO A 83 1.84 3.33 30.87
N ASP A 84 2.82 2.56 31.32
CA ASP A 84 2.92 2.20 32.73
C ASP A 84 4.37 1.86 33.07
N SER A 85 4.88 2.59 34.08
CA SER A 85 6.20 2.53 34.76
C SER A 85 7.29 3.47 34.25
#